data_AF-K0B5Z8-F1
#
_entry.id   AF-K0B5Z8-F1
#
_cell.length_a   1.000
_cell.length_b   1.000
_cell.length_c   1.000
_cell.angle_alpha   90.00
_cell.angle_beta   90.00
_cell.angle_gamma   90.00
#
_symmetry.space_group_name_H-M   'P 1'
#
loop_
_entity.id
_entity.type
_entity.pdbx_description
1 polymer ?
#
loop_
_entity_poly.entity_id
_entity_poly.type
_entity_poly.pdbx_seq_one_letter_code
_entity_poly.pdbx_strand_id
1 'polypeptide(L)'
;MGTAFAQTPFRDTAGLTQNGIEWCEENYQLYQMMGNDFFEHHHHSIESRLCGNLYNDGLWFYTGYDRYQKLIEQSRMYYNLEIQESFVESKEGKLDTKPVVVEEIPQVISQQQKELENMNNESESNVVEPSTSIEPTLDQNNDSDAGGCLIATATYGSELAPQVQQLREFRDNKLLQTDAGSLFMTSFNEIYYSFSPTVADYERKNPVFKEIVKVAITPMISSLSILNNVDMDSETKVLGYGISLILLNLGMYVGIPSALIVGIRRI
;
A
#
# COMPACT_ATOMS: atom_id res chain seq x y z
N MET A 1 -27.05 -11.81 -15.03
CA MET A 1 -26.41 -13.08 -14.61
C MET A 1 -24.98 -12.71 -14.27
N GLY A 2 -24.70 -12.52 -12.98
CA GLY A 2 -23.46 -11.91 -12.49
C GLY A 2 -22.34 -12.93 -12.43
N THR A 3 -21.23 -12.63 -13.10
CA THR A 3 -19.97 -13.33 -12.88
C THR A 3 -19.34 -12.74 -11.61
N ALA A 4 -19.38 -13.52 -10.53
CA ALA A 4 -18.59 -13.28 -9.34
C ALA A 4 -17.11 -13.39 -9.75
N PHE A 5 -16.47 -12.25 -10.01
CA PHE A 5 -15.02 -12.19 -10.01
C PHE A 5 -14.58 -12.49 -8.59
N ALA A 6 -13.98 -13.66 -8.39
CA ALA A 6 -13.28 -13.99 -7.16
C ALA A 6 -12.32 -12.85 -6.87
N GLN A 7 -12.52 -12.16 -5.75
CA GLN A 7 -11.56 -11.20 -5.22
C GLN A 7 -10.31 -12.01 -4.89
N THR A 8 -9.34 -12.09 -5.80
CA THR A 8 -8.04 -12.62 -5.45
C THR A 8 -7.36 -11.62 -4.52
N PRO A 9 -6.64 -12.07 -3.49
CA PRO A 9 -5.94 -11.21 -2.51
C PRO A 9 -4.91 -10.22 -3.11
N PHE A 10 -4.72 -10.27 -4.43
CA PHE A 10 -3.65 -9.63 -5.17
C PHE A 10 -3.89 -8.17 -5.53
N ARG A 11 -5.16 -7.73 -5.54
CA ARG A 11 -5.47 -6.38 -6.00
C ARG A 11 -4.96 -5.28 -5.05
N ASP A 12 -4.61 -5.63 -3.81
CA ASP A 12 -4.35 -4.65 -2.77
C ASP A 12 -2.87 -4.47 -2.39
N THR A 13 -1.95 -5.31 -2.89
CA THR A 13 -0.51 -5.27 -2.53
C THR A 13 0.43 -4.86 -3.66
N ALA A 14 -0.08 -4.69 -4.90
CA ALA A 14 0.73 -4.37 -6.08
C ALA A 14 1.95 -5.32 -6.26
N GLY A 15 1.76 -6.62 -6.00
CA GLY A 15 2.79 -7.67 -6.00
C GLY A 15 2.35 -8.91 -5.21
N LEU A 16 3.18 -9.95 -5.16
CA LEU A 16 2.94 -11.19 -4.41
C LEU A 16 3.06 -10.95 -2.90
N THR A 17 2.15 -11.55 -2.13
CA THR A 17 2.25 -11.69 -0.67
C THR A 17 3.11 -12.91 -0.32
N GLN A 18 3.38 -13.14 0.96
CA GLN A 18 4.06 -14.37 1.40
C GLN A 18 3.34 -15.63 0.89
N ASN A 19 2.02 -15.73 1.04
CA ASN A 19 1.24 -16.85 0.52
C ASN A 19 1.33 -16.96 -1.02
N GLY A 20 1.51 -15.83 -1.70
CA GLY A 20 1.76 -15.81 -3.15
C GLY A 20 3.13 -16.41 -3.52
N ILE A 21 4.18 -16.11 -2.74
CA ILE A 21 5.49 -16.75 -2.92
C ILE A 21 5.41 -18.24 -2.62
N GLU A 22 4.75 -18.64 -1.55
CA GLU A 22 4.53 -20.06 -1.21
C GLU A 22 3.81 -20.79 -2.35
N TRP A 23 2.77 -20.17 -2.93
CA TRP A 23 2.09 -20.70 -4.11
C TRP A 23 3.03 -20.83 -5.32
N CYS A 24 3.93 -19.87 -5.57
CA CYS A 24 4.94 -20.01 -6.61
C CYS A 24 5.86 -21.22 -6.31
N GLU A 25 6.28 -21.43 -5.07
CA GLU A 25 7.14 -22.56 -4.73
C GLU A 25 6.46 -23.92 -4.97
N GLU A 26 5.19 -24.04 -4.60
CA GLU A 26 4.38 -25.24 -4.82
C GLU A 26 4.23 -25.56 -6.31
N ASN A 27 4.19 -24.53 -7.16
CA ASN A 27 3.94 -24.66 -8.60
C ASN A 27 5.20 -24.59 -9.46
N TYR A 28 6.39 -24.41 -8.87
CA TYR A 28 7.64 -24.29 -9.63
C TYR A 28 7.98 -25.56 -10.43
N GLN A 29 7.75 -26.74 -9.86
CA GLN A 29 7.96 -28.00 -10.58
C GLN A 29 6.99 -28.15 -11.75
N LEU A 30 5.75 -27.69 -11.58
CA LEU A 30 4.73 -27.70 -12.61
C LEU A 30 5.13 -26.77 -13.76
N TYR A 31 5.64 -25.58 -13.45
CA TYR A 31 6.21 -24.65 -14.43
C TYR A 31 7.37 -25.28 -15.21
N GLN A 32 8.31 -25.96 -14.55
CA GLN A 32 9.43 -26.63 -15.21
C GLN A 32 8.99 -27.75 -16.17
N MET A 33 7.87 -28.42 -15.88
CA MET A 33 7.33 -29.48 -16.74
C MET A 33 6.51 -28.94 -17.92
N MET A 34 5.73 -27.88 -17.71
CA MET A 34 4.76 -27.38 -18.69
C MET A 34 5.28 -26.20 -19.51
N GLY A 35 6.33 -25.51 -19.06
CA GLY A 35 6.88 -24.33 -19.73
C GLY A 35 5.80 -23.27 -19.97
N ASN A 36 5.61 -22.87 -21.22
CA ASN A 36 4.62 -21.84 -21.59
C ASN A 36 3.16 -22.27 -21.37
N ASP A 37 2.87 -23.58 -21.36
CA ASP A 37 1.51 -24.09 -21.11
C ASP A 37 1.09 -23.91 -19.65
N PHE A 38 2.03 -23.58 -18.76
CA PHE A 38 1.78 -23.20 -17.38
C PHE A 38 0.81 -22.01 -17.27
N PHE A 39 1.02 -20.98 -18.08
CA PHE A 39 0.20 -19.76 -18.01
C PHE A 39 -1.22 -20.02 -18.52
N GLU A 40 -1.36 -20.81 -19.58
CA GLU A 40 -2.67 -21.25 -20.07
C GLU A 40 -3.43 -22.09 -19.03
N HIS A 41 -2.73 -23.01 -18.36
CA HIS A 41 -3.29 -23.83 -17.28
C HIS A 41 -3.83 -22.98 -16.13
N HIS A 42 -3.15 -21.87 -15.82
CA HIS A 42 -3.54 -20.90 -14.79
C HIS A 42 -4.30 -19.69 -15.35
N HIS A 43 -4.88 -19.81 -16.55
CA HIS A 43 -5.73 -18.80 -17.17
C HIS A 43 -5.11 -17.40 -17.25
N HIS A 44 -3.80 -17.32 -17.46
CA HIS A 44 -3.03 -16.07 -17.50
C HIS A 44 -3.26 -15.18 -16.28
N SER A 45 -3.47 -15.80 -15.11
CA SER A 45 -3.58 -15.08 -13.85
C SER A 45 -2.34 -14.23 -13.61
N ILE A 46 -2.51 -13.05 -13.00
CA ILE A 46 -1.40 -12.16 -12.65
C ILE A 46 -0.39 -12.92 -11.78
N GLU A 47 -0.87 -13.74 -10.85
CA GLU A 47 -0.08 -14.59 -9.98
C GLU A 47 0.84 -15.53 -10.79
N SER A 48 0.27 -16.24 -11.77
CA SER A 48 1.06 -17.12 -12.64
C SER A 48 2.12 -16.35 -13.44
N ARG A 49 1.79 -15.18 -14.01
CA ARG A 49 2.75 -14.33 -14.77
C ARG A 49 3.87 -13.82 -13.87
N LEU A 50 3.54 -13.33 -12.67
CA LEU A 50 4.52 -12.88 -11.68
C LEU A 50 5.44 -14.01 -11.21
N CYS A 51 4.90 -15.19 -10.93
CA CYS A 51 5.72 -16.35 -10.60
C CYS A 51 6.64 -16.73 -11.77
N GLY A 52 6.13 -16.68 -13.01
CA GLY A 52 6.93 -16.89 -14.22
C GLY A 52 8.12 -15.94 -14.32
N ASN A 53 7.92 -14.65 -14.04
CA ASN A 53 8.99 -13.66 -14.02
C ASN A 53 9.99 -13.94 -12.91
N LEU A 54 9.52 -14.29 -11.71
CA LEU A 54 10.39 -14.68 -10.61
C LEU A 54 11.21 -15.94 -10.91
N TYR A 55 10.63 -16.98 -11.51
CA TYR A 55 11.34 -18.22 -11.84
C TYR A 55 12.51 -18.01 -12.80
N ASN A 56 12.40 -17.01 -13.66
CA ASN A 56 13.44 -16.62 -14.61
C ASN A 56 14.43 -15.60 -14.02
N ASP A 57 14.19 -15.10 -12.81
CA ASP A 57 15.10 -14.24 -12.06
C ASP A 57 16.11 -15.08 -11.26
N GLY A 58 17.38 -14.69 -11.28
CA GLY A 58 18.43 -15.31 -10.46
C GLY A 58 18.13 -15.27 -8.96
N LEU A 59 17.31 -14.32 -8.51
CA LEU A 59 16.84 -14.20 -7.13
C LEU A 59 16.01 -15.41 -6.67
N TRP A 60 15.39 -16.17 -7.57
CA TRP A 60 14.59 -17.35 -7.22
C TRP A 60 15.36 -18.40 -6.42
N PHE A 61 16.64 -18.59 -6.78
CA PHE A 61 17.54 -19.56 -6.18
C PHE A 61 18.29 -19.05 -4.94
N TYR A 62 18.04 -17.80 -4.55
CA TYR A 62 18.60 -17.24 -3.32
C TYR A 62 18.06 -17.98 -2.09
N THR A 63 18.90 -18.24 -1.08
CA THR A 63 18.55 -19.05 0.12
C THR A 63 18.83 -18.34 1.45
N GLY A 64 19.02 -17.01 1.44
CA GLY A 64 19.20 -16.23 2.67
C GLY A 64 17.94 -16.16 3.55
N TYR A 65 18.12 -15.72 4.80
CA TYR A 65 17.02 -15.59 5.77
C TYR A 65 15.93 -14.60 5.32
N ASP A 66 16.31 -13.60 4.53
CA ASP A 66 15.44 -12.56 3.97
C ASP A 66 14.90 -12.90 2.57
N ARG A 67 15.03 -14.16 2.12
CA ARG A 67 14.59 -14.62 0.79
C ARG A 67 13.15 -14.23 0.46
N TYR A 68 12.20 -14.52 1.35
CA TYR A 68 10.79 -14.20 1.12
C TYR A 68 10.58 -12.69 0.95
N GLN A 69 11.27 -11.86 1.72
CA GLN A 69 11.16 -10.40 1.60
C GLN A 69 11.68 -9.92 0.24
N LYS A 70 12.84 -10.41 -0.19
CA LYS A 70 13.40 -10.07 -1.50
C LYS A 70 12.50 -10.51 -2.66
N LEU A 71 11.93 -11.71 -2.60
CA LEU A 71 11.03 -12.20 -3.64
C LEU A 71 9.71 -11.40 -3.68
N ILE A 72 9.16 -11.04 -2.51
CA ILE A 72 7.99 -10.15 -2.42
C ILE A 72 8.30 -8.80 -3.05
N GLU A 73 9.43 -8.18 -2.71
CA GLU A 73 9.83 -6.89 -3.26
C GLU A 73 10.05 -6.95 -4.78
N GLN A 74 10.77 -7.96 -5.25
CA GLN A 74 10.99 -8.21 -6.68
C GLN A 74 9.67 -8.40 -7.44
N SER A 75 8.72 -9.12 -6.85
CA SER A 75 7.41 -9.33 -7.48
C SER A 75 6.61 -8.05 -7.66
N ARG A 76 6.82 -7.03 -6.80
CA ARG A 76 6.18 -5.72 -6.96
C ARG A 76 6.70 -4.97 -8.18
N MET A 77 8.00 -5.09 -8.44
CA MET A 77 8.60 -4.54 -9.66
C MET A 77 8.00 -5.20 -10.90
N TYR A 78 7.91 -6.53 -10.92
CA TYR A 78 7.29 -7.26 -12.04
C TYR A 78 5.81 -6.92 -12.21
N TYR A 79 5.05 -6.74 -11.13
CA TYR A 79 3.65 -6.32 -11.20
C TYR A 79 3.49 -4.98 -11.91
N ASN A 80 4.32 -4.00 -11.58
CA ASN A 80 4.25 -2.69 -12.24
C ASN A 80 4.56 -2.78 -13.74
N LEU A 81 5.51 -3.64 -14.14
CA LEU A 81 5.84 -3.86 -15.56
C LEU A 81 4.67 -4.52 -16.31
N GLU A 82 4.07 -5.56 -15.73
CA GLU A 82 2.93 -6.28 -16.29
C GLU A 82 1.70 -5.37 -16.50
N ILE A 83 1.44 -4.45 -15.57
CA ILE A 83 0.36 -3.46 -15.68
C ILE A 83 0.67 -2.41 -16.75
N GLN A 84 1.92 -1.94 -16.83
CA GLN A 84 2.36 -0.99 -17.88
C GLN A 84 2.21 -1.60 -19.27
N GLU A 85 2.63 -2.85 -19.45
CA GLU A 85 2.48 -3.60 -20.69
C GLU A 85 1.01 -3.75 -21.08
N SER A 86 0.17 -4.21 -20.15
CA SER A 86 -1.28 -4.34 -20.36
C SER A 86 -1.93 -3.02 -20.79
N PHE A 87 -1.46 -1.89 -20.26
CA PHE A 87 -1.94 -0.57 -20.65
C PHE A 87 -1.49 -0.19 -22.07
N VAL A 88 -0.26 -0.50 -22.46
CA VAL A 88 0.25 -0.27 -23.83
C VAL A 88 -0.50 -1.15 -24.83
N GLU A 89 -0.68 -2.43 -24.52
CA GLU A 89 -1.44 -3.40 -25.30
C GLU A 89 -2.88 -2.97 -25.55
N SER A 90 -3.56 -2.47 -24.52
CA SER A 90 -4.92 -1.94 -24.64
C SER A 90 -5.02 -0.76 -25.62
N LYS A 91 -3.96 0.02 -25.79
CA LYS A 91 -3.89 1.14 -26.72
C LYS A 91 -3.54 0.69 -28.15
N GLU A 92 -2.71 -0.34 -28.29
CA GLU A 92 -2.32 -0.90 -29.60
C GLU A 92 -3.32 -1.92 -30.15
N GLY A 93 -4.25 -2.42 -29.32
CA GLY A 93 -5.24 -3.43 -29.69
C GLY A 93 -4.62 -4.81 -29.94
N LYS A 94 -3.44 -5.07 -29.37
CA LYS A 94 -2.79 -6.39 -29.37
C LYS A 94 -2.92 -6.97 -27.96
N LEU A 95 -3.23 -8.26 -27.86
CA LEU A 95 -3.23 -8.98 -26.59
C LEU A 95 -2.04 -9.94 -26.64
N ASP A 96 -0.98 -9.67 -25.86
CA ASP A 96 0.08 -10.65 -25.66
C ASP A 96 -0.30 -11.54 -24.47
N THR A 97 -0.24 -12.85 -24.67
CA THR A 97 -0.54 -13.84 -23.64
C THR A 97 0.72 -14.42 -23.01
N LYS A 98 1.90 -13.93 -23.42
CA LYS A 98 3.17 -14.35 -22.83
C LYS A 98 3.50 -13.45 -21.64
N PRO A 99 4.12 -13.97 -20.56
CA PRO A 99 4.71 -13.12 -19.53
C PRO A 99 5.74 -12.18 -20.14
N VAL A 100 5.99 -11.04 -19.49
CA VAL A 100 7.09 -10.14 -19.86
C VAL A 100 8.38 -10.96 -19.89
N VAL A 101 8.81 -11.35 -21.09
CA VAL A 101 10.12 -11.98 -21.27
C VAL A 101 11.13 -10.87 -21.05
N VAL A 102 11.71 -10.83 -19.87
CA VAL A 102 12.91 -10.03 -19.61
C VAL A 102 14.09 -10.73 -20.31
N GLU A 103 14.04 -10.78 -21.64
CA GLU A 103 15.18 -11.14 -22.46
C GLU A 103 16.14 -9.94 -22.40
N GLU A 104 17.21 -10.17 -21.66
CA GLU A 104 18.41 -9.33 -21.57
C GLU A 104 18.31 -8.04 -20.71
N ILE A 105 18.40 -8.27 -19.39
CA ILE A 105 19.17 -7.38 -18.51
C ILE A 105 20.68 -7.62 -18.75
N PRO A 106 21.32 -6.89 -19.68
CA PRO A 106 22.66 -6.39 -19.36
C PRO A 106 22.86 -4.88 -19.56
N GLN A 107 22.03 -4.18 -20.35
CA GLN A 107 22.40 -2.82 -20.78
C GLN A 107 21.96 -1.71 -19.83
N VAL A 108 20.77 -1.82 -19.22
CA VAL A 108 20.25 -0.78 -18.32
C VAL A 108 20.96 -0.81 -16.96
N ILE A 109 21.25 -2.01 -16.43
CA ILE A 109 21.96 -2.15 -15.14
C ILE A 109 23.44 -1.80 -15.27
N SER A 110 24.12 -2.11 -16.39
CA SER A 110 25.54 -1.72 -16.56
C SER A 110 25.73 -0.21 -16.76
N GLN A 111 24.74 0.47 -17.33
CA GLN A 111 24.73 1.94 -17.41
C GLN A 111 24.44 2.57 -16.05
N GLN A 112 23.46 2.06 -15.29
CA GLN A 112 23.18 2.52 -13.93
C GLN A 112 24.36 2.26 -12.98
N GLN A 113 25.00 1.09 -13.05
CA GLN A 113 26.19 0.78 -12.25
C GLN A 113 27.37 1.69 -12.61
N LYS A 114 27.55 2.07 -13.87
CA LYS A 114 28.55 3.07 -14.27
C LYS A 114 28.24 4.48 -13.78
N GLU A 115 26.97 4.87 -13.72
CA GLU A 115 26.56 6.15 -13.12
C GLU A 115 26.77 6.15 -11.59
N LEU A 116 26.44 5.05 -10.92
CA LEU A 116 26.66 4.85 -9.49
C LEU A 116 28.15 4.77 -9.12
N GLU A 117 29.00 4.13 -9.95
CA GLU A 117 30.46 4.14 -9.79
C GLU A 117 31.07 5.53 -10.04
N ASN A 118 30.55 6.30 -11.00
CA ASN A 118 31.01 7.66 -11.25
C ASN A 118 30.62 8.64 -10.14
N MET A 119 29.51 8.41 -9.43
CA MET A 119 29.15 9.21 -8.24
C MET A 119 29.94 8.83 -6.99
N ASN A 120 30.35 7.56 -6.85
CA ASN A 120 31.11 7.11 -5.68
C ASN A 120 32.62 7.44 -5.76
N ASN A 121 33.17 7.62 -6.97
CA ASN A 121 34.59 7.96 -7.17
C ASN A 121 34.97 9.42 -6.86
N GLU A 122 34.01 10.30 -6.53
CA GLU A 122 34.31 11.65 -6.01
C GLU A 122 34.28 11.74 -4.48
N SER A 123 33.88 10.67 -3.77
CA SER A 123 33.74 10.69 -2.30
C SER A 123 34.63 9.70 -1.54
N GLU A 124 35.59 9.03 -2.20
CA GLU A 124 36.67 8.32 -1.51
C GLU A 124 37.89 9.22 -1.26
N SER A 125 37.75 10.08 -0.25
CA SER A 125 38.89 10.42 0.60
C SER A 125 38.38 10.56 2.03
N ASN A 126 38.24 9.43 2.73
CA ASN A 126 39.01 9.19 3.94
C ASN A 126 38.67 7.81 4.52
N VAL A 127 39.74 7.05 4.69
CA VAL A 127 39.86 5.74 5.33
C VAL A 127 39.37 5.81 6.79
N VAL A 128 38.66 4.78 7.28
CA VAL A 128 38.98 3.94 8.47
C VAL A 128 37.80 2.99 8.76
N GLU A 129 38.07 1.68 8.69
CA GLU A 129 37.36 0.60 9.40
C GLU A 129 38.32 0.06 10.49
N PRO A 130 37.92 -0.85 11.42
CA PRO A 130 36.59 -1.14 11.99
C PRO A 130 36.63 -1.38 13.53
N SER A 131 35.51 -1.23 14.24
CA SER A 131 35.24 -2.02 15.47
C SER A 131 33.82 -1.86 16.03
N THR A 132 33.06 -2.96 15.95
CA THR A 132 32.19 -3.58 16.97
C THR A 132 31.41 -2.70 17.97
N SER A 133 30.08 -2.65 17.80
CA SER A 133 29.08 -3.04 18.82
C SER A 133 27.66 -2.94 18.23
N ILE A 134 26.94 -4.06 18.14
CA ILE A 134 25.54 -4.11 17.69
C ILE A 134 24.64 -3.78 18.89
N GLU A 135 23.98 -2.63 18.84
CA GLU A 135 22.70 -2.37 19.50
C GLU A 135 21.63 -2.17 18.41
N PRO A 136 20.35 -2.54 18.66
CA PRO A 136 19.32 -2.55 17.64
C PRO A 136 18.86 -1.11 17.37
N THR A 137 19.38 -0.48 16.33
CA THR A 137 18.78 0.73 15.79
C THR A 137 17.56 0.34 14.97
N LEU A 138 16.39 0.68 15.52
CA LEU A 138 15.11 0.74 14.81
C LEU A 138 15.32 1.49 13.48
N ASP A 139 15.20 0.77 12.37
CA ASP A 139 15.13 1.37 11.04
C ASP A 139 13.92 2.30 10.98
N GLN A 140 14.20 3.59 11.16
CA GLN A 140 13.35 4.66 10.66
C GLN A 140 13.54 4.72 9.15
N ASN A 141 12.89 3.79 8.44
CA ASN A 141 12.60 4.00 7.04
C ASN A 141 11.59 5.14 6.97
N ASN A 142 12.12 6.33 6.68
CA ASN A 142 11.35 7.43 6.12
C ASN A 142 10.89 6.98 4.71
N ASP A 143 9.88 6.12 4.65
CA ASP A 143 9.01 5.95 3.49
C ASP A 143 8.12 7.21 3.40
N SER A 144 8.75 8.33 3.09
CA SER A 144 8.08 9.63 2.96
C SER A 144 7.31 9.79 1.63
N ASP A 145 7.07 8.70 0.89
CA ASP A 145 6.47 8.77 -0.45
C ASP A 145 5.28 7.82 -0.69
N ALA A 146 4.78 7.14 0.35
CA ALA A 146 3.52 6.40 0.29
C ALA A 146 2.48 7.08 1.17
N GLY A 147 1.57 7.84 0.54
CA GLY A 147 0.47 8.56 1.20
C GLY A 147 -0.60 7.66 1.84
N GLY A 148 -0.21 6.85 2.82
CA GLY A 148 -1.03 5.88 3.53
C GLY A 148 -1.70 6.40 4.81
N CYS A 149 -2.73 5.70 5.27
CA CYS A 149 -3.48 6.05 6.48
C CYS A 149 -2.79 5.49 7.75
N LEU A 150 -1.56 5.91 8.04
CA LEU A 150 -0.68 5.37 9.09
C LEU A 150 -1.35 5.13 10.44
N ILE A 151 -2.09 6.12 10.96
CA ILE A 151 -2.81 6.02 12.25
C ILE A 151 -3.91 4.95 12.17
N ALA A 152 -4.73 4.98 11.12
CA ALA A 152 -5.83 4.03 10.98
C ALA A 152 -5.29 2.60 10.79
N THR A 153 -4.18 2.44 10.08
CA THR A 153 -3.49 1.16 9.92
C THR A 153 -2.94 0.62 11.22
N ALA A 154 -2.27 1.45 12.02
CA ALA A 154 -1.77 1.04 13.33
C ALA A 154 -2.95 0.64 14.26
N THR A 155 -4.07 1.37 14.16
CA THR A 155 -5.27 1.13 14.95
C THR A 155 -6.02 -0.14 14.55
N TYR A 156 -6.24 -0.38 13.26
CA TYR A 156 -7.00 -1.55 12.77
C TYR A 156 -6.12 -2.76 12.42
N GLY A 157 -4.80 -2.58 12.46
CA GLY A 157 -3.80 -3.64 12.32
C GLY A 157 -3.44 -4.00 10.89
N SER A 158 -4.10 -3.42 9.88
CA SER A 158 -3.80 -3.65 8.48
C SER A 158 -4.25 -2.49 7.62
N GLU A 159 -3.46 -2.16 6.58
CA GLU A 159 -3.85 -1.25 5.51
C GLU A 159 -5.07 -1.80 4.75
N LEU A 160 -5.31 -3.11 4.81
CA LEU A 160 -6.45 -3.82 4.19
C LEU A 160 -7.67 -3.92 5.12
N ALA A 161 -7.60 -3.35 6.32
CA ALA A 161 -8.75 -3.36 7.19
C ALA A 161 -9.92 -2.61 6.52
N PRO A 162 -11.18 -3.11 6.62
CA PRO A 162 -12.33 -2.48 5.97
C PRO A 162 -12.49 -1.00 6.30
N GLN A 163 -12.12 -0.60 7.52
CA GLN A 163 -12.16 0.79 7.98
C GLN A 163 -11.13 1.67 7.25
N VAL A 164 -9.94 1.15 6.96
CA VAL A 164 -8.90 1.87 6.21
C VAL A 164 -9.28 1.96 4.74
N GLN A 165 -9.81 0.88 4.16
CA GLN A 165 -10.26 0.86 2.77
C GLN A 165 -11.43 1.83 2.54
N GLN A 166 -12.39 1.93 3.47
CA GLN A 166 -13.46 2.92 3.40
C GLN A 166 -12.93 4.37 3.32
N LEU A 167 -11.87 4.69 4.07
CA LEU A 167 -11.25 6.02 4.02
C LEU A 167 -10.60 6.28 2.65
N ARG A 168 -9.91 5.26 2.10
CA ARG A 168 -9.27 5.35 0.78
C ARG A 168 -10.30 5.51 -0.33
N GLU A 169 -11.33 4.67 -0.35
CA GLU A 169 -12.43 4.75 -1.33
C GLU A 169 -13.13 6.12 -1.28
N PHE A 170 -13.41 6.64 -0.08
CA PHE A 170 -14.02 7.96 0.07
C PHE A 170 -13.09 9.06 -0.45
N ARG A 171 -11.80 9.01 -0.12
CA ARG A 171 -10.80 9.95 -0.61
C ARG A 171 -10.75 9.93 -2.15
N ASP A 172 -10.58 8.75 -2.74
CA ASP A 172 -10.28 8.60 -4.16
C ASP A 172 -11.51 8.81 -5.04
N ASN A 173 -12.68 8.32 -4.60
CA ASN A 173 -13.91 8.37 -5.39
C ASN A 173 -14.80 9.59 -5.13
N LYS A 174 -14.61 10.31 -4.02
CA LYS A 174 -15.46 11.46 -3.65
C LYS A 174 -14.66 12.74 -3.46
N LEU A 175 -13.60 12.73 -2.65
CA LEU A 175 -12.85 13.96 -2.34
C LEU A 175 -11.97 14.42 -3.51
N LEU A 176 -11.14 13.52 -4.05
CA LEU A 176 -10.18 13.86 -5.11
C LEU A 176 -10.83 14.09 -6.48
N GLN A 177 -12.12 13.79 -6.62
CA GLN A 177 -12.90 14.10 -7.83
C GLN A 177 -13.28 15.59 -7.93
N THR A 178 -12.95 16.40 -6.92
CA THR A 178 -13.26 17.85 -6.90
C THR A 178 -12.04 18.68 -6.52
N ASP A 179 -11.94 19.91 -7.05
CA ASP A 179 -10.83 20.81 -6.78
C ASP A 179 -10.77 21.20 -5.29
N ALA A 180 -11.93 21.49 -4.69
CA ALA A 180 -12.03 21.78 -3.26
C ALA A 180 -11.54 20.62 -2.37
N GLY A 181 -11.88 19.38 -2.72
CA GLY A 181 -11.43 18.20 -1.98
C GLY A 181 -9.94 17.91 -2.16
N SER A 182 -9.40 18.12 -3.37
CA SER A 182 -7.97 17.99 -3.65
C SER A 182 -7.11 19.00 -2.88
N LEU A 183 -7.55 20.27 -2.83
CA LEU A 183 -6.88 21.31 -2.05
C LEU A 183 -6.91 21.01 -0.54
N PHE A 184 -8.06 20.55 -0.03
CA PHE A 184 -8.19 20.10 1.35
C PHE A 184 -7.21 18.96 1.65
N MET A 185 -7.18 17.92 0.81
CA MET A 185 -6.29 16.77 1.00
C MET A 185 -4.82 17.15 0.96
N THR A 186 -4.43 18.09 0.09
CA THR A 186 -3.05 18.59 0.02
C THR A 186 -2.64 19.25 1.34
N SER A 187 -3.47 20.14 1.87
CA SER A 187 -3.22 20.84 3.14
C SER A 187 -3.28 19.89 4.34
N PHE A 188 -4.23 18.95 4.31
CA PHE A 188 -4.40 17.93 5.34
C PHE A 188 -3.17 17.01 5.40
N ASN A 189 -2.68 16.54 4.25
CA ASN A 189 -1.55 15.61 4.18
C ASN A 189 -0.29 16.21 4.80
N GLU A 190 0.02 17.48 4.54
CA GLU A 190 1.18 18.17 5.12
C GLU A 190 1.15 18.11 6.66
N ILE A 191 0.01 18.42 7.26
CA ILE A 191 -0.16 18.35 8.71
C ILE A 191 -0.18 16.89 9.17
N TYR A 192 -0.94 16.02 8.51
CA TYR A 192 -1.12 14.63 8.88
C TYR A 192 0.20 13.86 8.94
N TYR A 193 1.04 13.95 7.91
CA TYR A 193 2.33 13.25 7.88
C TYR A 193 3.37 13.86 8.82
N SER A 194 3.19 15.10 9.28
CA SER A 194 4.09 15.71 10.27
C SER A 194 4.06 15.04 11.65
N PHE A 195 2.94 14.39 12.01
CA PHE A 195 2.79 13.75 13.33
C PHE A 195 2.37 12.28 13.27
N SER A 196 1.73 11.83 12.18
CA SER A 196 1.15 10.49 12.09
C SER A 196 2.15 9.33 12.26
N PRO A 197 3.42 9.40 11.78
CA PRO A 197 4.38 8.31 12.02
C PRO A 197 4.66 8.11 13.51
N THR A 198 4.83 9.21 14.26
CA THR A 198 5.09 9.16 15.71
C THR A 198 3.91 8.57 16.47
N VAL A 199 2.68 8.92 16.08
CA VAL A 199 1.46 8.37 16.70
C VAL A 199 1.31 6.87 16.38
N ALA A 200 1.51 6.48 15.11
CA ALA A 200 1.42 5.09 14.68
C ALA A 200 2.47 4.20 15.40
N ASP A 201 3.69 4.70 15.58
CA ASP A 201 4.73 4.02 16.37
C ASP A 201 4.31 3.81 17.82
N TYR A 202 3.66 4.80 18.41
CA TYR A 202 3.20 4.73 19.79
C TYR A 202 2.03 3.74 19.96
N GLU A 203 1.11 3.68 18.99
CA GLU A 203 0.06 2.66 18.93
C GLU A 203 0.62 1.24 18.86
N ARG A 204 1.65 1.03 18.04
CA ARG A 204 2.32 -0.29 17.92
C ARG A 204 2.97 -0.74 19.23
N LYS A 205 3.48 0.21 20.03
CA LYS A 205 4.16 -0.07 21.31
C LYS A 205 3.19 -0.20 22.49
N ASN A 206 2.04 0.44 22.44
CA ASN A 206 1.10 0.50 23.56
C ASN A 206 -0.33 0.08 23.15
N PRO A 207 -0.75 -1.17 23.46
CA PRO A 207 -2.09 -1.66 23.15
C PRO A 207 -3.24 -0.85 23.78
N VAL A 208 -3.02 -0.25 24.95
CA VAL A 208 -4.03 0.60 25.60
C VAL A 208 -4.20 1.90 24.83
N PHE A 209 -3.10 2.51 24.39
CA PHE A 209 -3.15 3.71 23.56
C PHE A 209 -3.84 3.43 22.23
N LYS A 210 -3.54 2.29 21.59
CA LYS A 210 -4.23 1.82 20.38
C LYS A 210 -5.75 1.76 20.56
N GLU A 211 -6.25 1.19 21.66
CA GLU A 211 -7.69 1.12 21.92
C GLU A 211 -8.30 2.51 22.20
N ILE A 212 -7.56 3.42 22.83
CA ILE A 212 -7.99 4.81 22.98
C ILE A 212 -8.12 5.48 21.61
N VAL A 213 -7.11 5.35 20.74
CA VAL A 213 -7.16 5.89 19.37
C VAL A 213 -8.31 5.27 18.60
N LYS A 214 -8.53 3.96 18.71
CA LYS A 214 -9.65 3.26 18.09
C LYS A 214 -11.01 3.82 18.50
N VAL A 215 -11.23 4.00 19.80
CA VAL A 215 -12.47 4.63 20.31
C VAL A 215 -12.58 6.07 19.81
N ALA A 216 -11.45 6.78 19.73
CA ALA A 216 -11.42 8.14 19.21
C ALA A 216 -11.78 8.18 17.72
N ILE A 217 -11.22 7.36 16.83
CA ILE A 217 -11.42 7.50 15.38
C ILE A 217 -12.65 6.77 14.83
N THR A 218 -13.15 5.74 15.53
CA THR A 218 -14.29 4.93 15.05
C THR A 218 -15.56 5.73 14.74
N PRO A 219 -15.99 6.69 15.57
CA PRO A 219 -17.20 7.45 15.28
C PRO A 219 -17.07 8.32 14.03
N MET A 220 -15.87 8.88 13.80
CA MET A 220 -15.55 9.60 12.56
C MET A 220 -15.65 8.70 11.33
N ILE A 221 -15.03 7.52 11.35
CA ILE A 221 -15.09 6.57 10.22
C ILE A 221 -16.54 6.15 9.95
N SER A 222 -17.32 5.91 11.01
CA SER A 222 -18.75 5.58 10.89
C SER A 222 -19.55 6.70 10.23
N SER A 223 -19.26 7.97 10.55
CA SER A 223 -19.91 9.12 9.90
C SER A 223 -19.57 9.24 8.41
N LEU A 224 -18.33 8.91 8.02
CA LEU A 224 -17.90 8.90 6.62
C LEU A 224 -18.59 7.79 5.82
N SER A 225 -18.80 6.61 6.41
CA SER A 225 -19.51 5.51 5.74
C SER A 225 -20.93 5.89 5.31
N ILE A 226 -21.60 6.80 6.01
CA ILE A 226 -22.93 7.30 5.63
C ILE A 226 -22.84 8.08 4.31
N LEU A 227 -21.78 8.86 4.13
CA LEU A 227 -21.61 9.75 2.99
C LEU A 227 -21.05 9.09 1.74
N ASN A 228 -20.45 7.90 1.88
CA ASN A 228 -20.06 7.12 0.72
C ASN A 228 -21.27 6.77 -0.18
N ASN A 229 -22.45 6.65 0.42
CA ASN A 229 -23.71 6.37 -0.27
C ASN A 229 -24.41 7.62 -0.84
N VAL A 230 -23.82 8.80 -0.70
CA VAL A 230 -24.38 10.07 -1.16
C VAL A 230 -23.63 10.54 -2.41
N ASP A 231 -24.38 11.08 -3.37
CA ASP A 231 -23.81 11.65 -4.58
C ASP A 231 -23.21 13.03 -4.32
N MET A 232 -21.90 13.13 -4.56
CA MET A 232 -21.03 14.28 -4.31
C MET A 232 -20.43 14.76 -5.63
N ASP A 233 -21.30 14.97 -6.61
CA ASP A 233 -20.95 15.32 -7.99
C ASP A 233 -20.66 16.82 -8.20
N SER A 234 -20.85 17.66 -7.18
CA SER A 234 -20.59 19.10 -7.25
C SER A 234 -19.71 19.60 -6.10
N GLU A 235 -18.91 20.64 -6.37
CA GLU A 235 -18.04 21.28 -5.38
C GLU A 235 -18.83 21.79 -4.16
N THR A 236 -20.00 22.39 -4.40
CA THR A 236 -20.87 22.91 -3.35
C THR A 236 -21.41 21.80 -2.45
N LYS A 237 -21.67 20.61 -3.00
CA LYS A 237 -22.08 19.44 -2.22
C LYS A 237 -20.92 18.92 -1.39
N VAL A 238 -19.73 18.73 -1.98
CA VAL A 238 -18.53 18.26 -1.25
C VAL A 238 -18.21 19.19 -0.08
N LEU A 239 -18.22 20.51 -0.30
CA LEU A 239 -18.00 21.50 0.76
C LEU A 239 -19.11 21.46 1.82
N GLY A 240 -20.38 21.44 1.40
CA GLY A 240 -21.52 21.43 2.32
C GLY A 240 -21.54 20.18 3.21
N TYR A 241 -21.35 19.00 2.62
CA TYR A 241 -21.29 17.75 3.36
C TYR A 241 -20.01 17.62 4.19
N GLY A 242 -18.87 18.13 3.71
CA GLY A 242 -17.62 18.19 4.47
C GLY A 242 -17.75 19.04 5.74
N ILE A 243 -18.36 20.23 5.63
CA ILE A 243 -18.65 21.09 6.80
C ILE A 243 -19.63 20.40 7.75
N SER A 244 -20.69 19.79 7.20
CA SER A 244 -21.67 19.02 7.99
C SER A 244 -21.00 17.88 8.78
N LEU A 245 -20.07 17.15 8.16
CA LEU A 245 -19.27 16.11 8.82
C LEU A 245 -18.45 16.64 9.98
N ILE A 246 -17.77 17.76 9.78
CA ILE A 246 -16.94 18.38 10.82
C ILE A 246 -17.82 18.77 12.00
N LEU A 247 -18.97 19.39 11.76
CA LEU A 247 -19.93 19.76 12.80
C LEU A 247 -20.52 18.55 13.52
N LEU A 248 -20.86 17.49 12.78
CA LEU A 248 -21.38 16.25 13.34
C LEU A 248 -20.35 15.58 14.26
N ASN A 249 -19.11 15.47 13.80
CA ASN A 249 -18.01 14.91 14.60
C ASN A 249 -17.75 15.76 15.84
N LEU A 250 -17.65 17.09 15.69
CA LEU A 250 -17.45 18.00 16.82
C LEU A 250 -18.59 17.88 17.85
N GLY A 251 -19.84 17.81 17.38
CA GLY A 251 -21.00 17.58 18.22
C GLY A 251 -20.95 16.23 18.96
N MET A 252 -20.39 15.20 18.34
CA MET A 252 -20.22 13.90 18.97
C MET A 252 -19.11 13.89 20.03
N TYR A 253 -17.93 14.43 19.71
CA TYR A 253 -16.78 14.47 20.63
C TYR A 253 -16.97 15.43 21.80
N VAL A 254 -17.71 16.52 21.63
CA VAL A 254 -17.97 17.49 22.70
C VAL A 254 -19.31 17.24 23.36
N GLY A 255 -20.36 16.97 22.59
CA GLY A 255 -21.73 16.86 23.07
C GLY A 255 -21.97 15.64 23.95
N ILE A 256 -21.49 14.46 23.56
CA ILE A 256 -21.68 13.23 24.36
C ILE A 256 -20.99 13.36 25.73
N PRO A 257 -19.69 13.70 25.83
CA PRO A 257 -19.04 13.87 27.12
C PRO A 257 -19.67 14.98 27.97
N SER A 258 -20.06 16.11 27.35
CA SER A 258 -20.71 17.22 28.08
C SER A 258 -22.06 16.81 28.67
N ALA A 259 -22.87 16.08 27.90
CA ALA A 259 -24.16 15.57 28.36
C ALA A 259 -24.00 14.56 29.51
N LEU A 260 -22.99 13.69 29.45
CA LEU A 260 -22.68 12.75 30.54
C LEU A 260 -22.30 13.50 31.83
N ILE A 261 -21.43 14.51 31.75
CA ILE A 261 -21.01 15.31 32.91
C ILE A 261 -22.20 16.05 33.53
N VAL A 262 -23.05 16.67 32.71
CA VAL A 262 -24.25 17.38 33.19
C VAL A 262 -25.28 16.41 33.77
N GLY A 263 -25.43 15.22 33.16
CA GLY A 263 -26.31 14.16 33.64
C GLY A 263 -25.88 13.63 35.01
N ILE A 264 -24.58 13.35 35.20
CA ILE A 264 -24.02 12.93 36.48
C ILE A 264 -24.17 14.02 37.54
N ARG A 265 -24.03 15.30 37.19
CA ARG A 265 -24.28 16.42 38.12
C ARG A 265 -25.74 16.61 38.51
N ARG A 266 -26.68 16.03 37.75
CA ARG A 266 -28.12 16.10 38.04
C ARG A 266 -28.64 14.91 38.86
N ILE A 267 -27.81 13.87 39.06
CA ILE A 267 -28.05 12.74 39.95
C ILE A 267 -27.48 13.06 41.33
#